data_AF-A0A9X4KPD0-F1
#
_entry.id   AF-A0A9X4KPD0-F1
#
_cell.length_a   1.000
_cell.length_b   1.000
_cell.length_c   1.000
_cell.angle_alpha   90.00
_cell.angle_beta   90.00
_cell.angle_gamma   90.00
#
_symmetry.space_group_name_H-M   'P 1'
#
loop_
_entity.id
_entity.type
_entity.pdbx_description
1 polymer ?
#
loop_
_entity_poly.entity_id
_entity_poly.type
_entity_poly.pdbx_seq_one_letter_code
_entity_poly.pdbx_strand_id
1 'polypeptide(L)'
;MTIFVMRTFFEGIPKELFESIKIDGGNEFRCFVSLVIPFALPIILSMGLVTVLNTWNDFFWPLLVLPDQHKMTLTVGLYRFMDQQQILYGQVFSAMSLASVPLMVLFSFTMKFFVQGLTSGAIKA
;
A
#
# COMPACT_ATOMS: atom_id res chain seq x y z
N MET A 1 9.55 6.20 -4.34
CA MET A 1 9.82 4.78 -4.03
C MET A 1 8.93 3.84 -4.86
N THR A 2 7.61 3.96 -4.79
CA THR A 2 6.66 3.07 -5.49
C THR A 2 6.93 2.92 -6.99
N ILE A 3 7.17 4.03 -7.70
CA ILE A 3 7.47 4.01 -9.15
C ILE A 3 8.75 3.23 -9.45
N PHE A 4 9.78 3.38 -8.62
CA PHE A 4 11.05 2.68 -8.79
C PHE A 4 10.86 1.17 -8.65
N VAL A 5 10.17 0.73 -7.60
CA VAL A 5 9.91 -0.70 -7.34
C VAL A 5 9.03 -1.32 -8.42
N MET A 6 7.98 -0.61 -8.86
CA MET A 6 7.15 -1.04 -9.98
C MET A 6 7.96 -1.17 -11.27
N ARG A 7 8.82 -0.19 -11.57
CA ARG A 7 9.69 -0.25 -12.75
C ARG A 7 10.61 -1.46 -12.71
N THR A 8 11.30 -1.70 -11.60
CA THR A 8 12.19 -2.87 -11.44
C THR A 8 11.45 -4.18 -11.62
N PHE A 9 10.20 -4.27 -11.15
CA PHE A 9 9.36 -5.44 -11.37
C PHE A 9 9.01 -5.65 -12.85
N PHE A 10 8.59 -4.59 -13.56
CA PHE A 10 8.27 -4.69 -14.97
C PHE A 10 9.50 -5.02 -15.84
N GLU A 11 10.68 -4.51 -15.48
CA GLU A 11 11.95 -4.89 -16.13
C GLU A 11 12.31 -6.36 -15.92
N GLY A 12 11.80 -7.00 -14.87
CA GLY A 12 11.98 -8.44 -14.61
C GLY A 12 11.08 -9.36 -15.44
N ILE A 13 10.09 -8.83 -16.17
CA ILE A 13 9.19 -9.65 -16.99
C ILE A 13 9.91 -10.07 -18.29
N PRO A 14 10.00 -11.38 -18.60
CA PRO A 14 10.66 -11.86 -19.82
C PRO A 14 10.01 -11.30 -21.09
N LYS A 15 10.83 -10.82 -22.02
CA LYS A 15 10.36 -10.29 -23.31
C LYS A 15 9.63 -11.36 -24.15
N GLU A 16 10.02 -12.62 -24.01
CA GLU A 16 9.41 -13.79 -24.67
C GLU A 16 7.90 -13.88 -24.45
N LEU A 17 7.40 -13.47 -23.28
CA LEU A 17 5.97 -13.45 -22.97
C LEU A 17 5.19 -12.40 -23.77
N PHE A 18 5.85 -11.30 -24.15
CA PHE A 18 5.25 -10.28 -25.00
C PHE A 18 5.28 -10.71 -26.46
N GLU A 19 6.33 -11.42 -26.88
CA GLU A 19 6.46 -11.97 -28.23
C GLU A 19 5.44 -13.07 -28.49
N SER A 20 5.14 -13.93 -27.52
CA SER A 20 4.11 -14.97 -27.68
C SER A 20 2.72 -14.39 -27.95
N ILE A 21 2.32 -13.33 -27.23
CA ILE A 21 1.03 -12.65 -27.47
C ILE A 21 0.98 -12.00 -28.86
N LYS A 22 2.11 -11.50 -29.36
CA LYS A 22 2.21 -10.94 -30.72
C LYS A 22 2.08 -12.03 -31.78
N ILE A 23 2.69 -13.19 -31.56
CA ILE A 23 2.56 -14.37 -32.44
C ILE A 23 1.11 -14.88 -32.46
N ASP A 24 0.40 -14.84 -31.32
CA ASP A 24 -1.03 -15.17 -31.19
C ASP A 24 -1.98 -14.12 -31.82
N GLY A 25 -1.45 -13.16 -32.57
CA GLY A 25 -2.23 -12.10 -33.22
C GLY A 25 -2.82 -11.07 -32.26
N GLY A 26 -2.35 -11.03 -31.01
CA GLY A 26 -2.73 -10.04 -30.01
C GLY A 26 -2.18 -8.65 -30.35
N ASN A 27 -2.98 -7.62 -30.09
CA ASN A 27 -2.52 -6.22 -30.14
C ASN A 27 -1.92 -5.79 -28.79
N GLU A 28 -1.29 -4.61 -28.74
CA GLU A 28 -0.68 -4.06 -27.52
C GLU A 28 -1.70 -3.88 -26.37
N PHE A 29 -2.96 -3.58 -26.68
CA PHE A 29 -4.02 -3.46 -25.67
C PHE A 29 -4.34 -4.81 -25.02
N ARG A 30 -4.42 -5.88 -25.81
CA ARG A 30 -4.60 -7.26 -25.32
C ARG A 30 -3.42 -7.69 -24.47
N CYS A 31 -2.20 -7.34 -24.88
CA CYS A 31 -1.01 -7.59 -24.08
C CYS A 31 -1.08 -6.88 -22.71
N PHE A 32 -1.50 -5.62 -22.69
CA PHE A 32 -1.63 -4.86 -21.45
C PHE A 32 -2.66 -5.49 -20.50
N VAL A 33 -3.87 -5.76 -20.99
CA VAL A 33 -4.97 -6.26 -20.15
C VAL A 33 -4.79 -7.72 -19.75
N SER A 34 -4.34 -8.58 -20.67
CA SER A 34 -4.27 -10.03 -20.43
C SER A 34 -2.98 -10.48 -19.77
N LEU A 35 -1.88 -9.71 -19.87
CA LEU A 35 -0.60 -10.08 -19.29
C LEU A 35 -0.14 -9.07 -18.24
N VAL A 36 0.01 -7.79 -18.60
CA VAL A 36 0.64 -6.80 -17.71
C VAL A 36 -0.18 -6.57 -16.44
N ILE A 37 -1.50 -6.34 -16.56
CA ILE A 37 -2.38 -6.10 -15.42
C ILE A 37 -2.40 -7.28 -14.41
N PRO A 38 -2.74 -8.53 -14.81
CA PRO A 38 -2.82 -9.63 -13.86
C PRO A 38 -1.47 -9.97 -13.24
N PHE A 39 -0.38 -9.83 -14.00
CA PHE A 39 0.97 -10.06 -13.50
C PHE A 39 1.42 -8.97 -12.51
N ALA A 40 1.01 -7.72 -12.74
CA ALA A 40 1.32 -6.60 -11.85
C ALA A 40 0.39 -6.50 -10.64
N LEU A 41 -0.74 -7.20 -10.62
CA LEU A 41 -1.73 -7.12 -9.54
C LEU A 41 -1.12 -7.35 -8.13
N PRO A 42 -0.26 -8.36 -7.90
CA PRO A 42 0.34 -8.59 -6.59
C PRO A 42 1.23 -7.43 -6.13
N ILE A 43 2.04 -6.86 -7.02
CA ILE A 43 2.93 -5.75 -6.70
C ILE A 43 2.15 -4.44 -6.53
N ILE A 44 1.11 -4.20 -7.33
CA ILE A 44 0.23 -3.03 -7.20
C ILE A 44 -0.44 -3.04 -5.83
N LEU A 45 -0.99 -4.18 -5.40
CA LEU A 45 -1.62 -4.32 -4.09
C LEU A 45 -0.61 -4.15 -2.95
N SER A 46 0.59 -4.73 -3.10
CA SER A 46 1.68 -4.60 -2.12
C SER A 46 2.11 -3.14 -1.94
N MET A 47 2.35 -2.43 -3.04
CA MET A 47 2.70 -1.02 -3.01
C MET A 47 1.56 -0.15 -2.51
N GLY A 48 0.32 -0.47 -2.88
CA GLY A 48 -0.89 0.19 -2.38
C GLY A 48 -1.01 0.09 -0.86
N LEU A 49 -0.77 -1.10 -0.29
CA LEU A 49 -0.74 -1.31 1.15
C LEU A 49 0.32 -0.43 1.83
N VAL A 50 1.55 -0.41 1.29
CA VAL A 50 2.63 0.45 1.81
C VAL A 50 2.25 1.93 1.73
N THR A 51 1.63 2.37 0.65
CA THR A 51 1.15 3.75 0.51
C THR A 51 0.06 4.09 1.53
N VAL A 52 -0.90 3.19 1.75
CA VAL A 52 -1.94 3.39 2.77
C VAL A 52 -1.33 3.45 4.17
N LEU A 53 -0.39 2.56 4.49
CA LEU A 53 0.31 2.56 5.77
C LEU A 53 1.06 3.88 6.00
N ASN A 54 1.79 4.37 4.99
CA ASN A 54 2.50 5.64 5.09
C ASN A 54 1.53 6.82 5.27
N THR A 55 0.44 6.84 4.51
CA THR A 55 -0.55 7.93 4.58
C THR A 55 -1.31 7.92 5.91
N TRP A 56 -1.64 6.73 6.43
CA TRP A 56 -2.32 6.57 7.71
C TRP A 56 -1.44 7.01 8.88
N ASN A 57 -0.15 6.69 8.84
CA ASN A 57 0.81 7.09 9.88
C ASN A 57 1.39 8.50 9.66
N ASP A 58 0.97 9.21 8.61
CA ASP A 58 1.45 10.57 8.36
C ASP A 58 0.92 11.53 9.43
N PHE A 59 1.85 12.17 10.11
CA PHE A 59 1.57 13.07 11.23
C PHE A 59 1.88 14.52 10.86
N PHE A 60 3.03 14.78 10.25
CA PHE A 60 3.53 16.13 10.03
C PHE A 60 2.71 16.89 8.99
N TRP A 61 2.40 16.27 7.86
CA TRP A 61 1.68 16.97 6.80
C TRP A 61 0.26 17.38 7.23
N PRO A 62 -0.56 16.48 7.83
CA PRO A 62 -1.87 16.88 8.33
C PRO A 62 -1.79 17.92 9.46
N LEU A 63 -0.81 17.83 10.37
CA LEU A 63 -0.64 18.79 11.45
C LEU A 63 -0.38 20.21 10.95
N LEU A 64 0.38 20.35 9.86
CA LEU A 64 0.74 21.65 9.29
C LEU A 64 -0.38 22.26 8.43
N VAL A 65 -1.13 21.43 7.70
CA VAL A 65 -2.05 21.89 6.65
C VAL A 65 -3.51 21.96 7.12
N LEU A 66 -3.88 21.26 8.20
CA LEU A 66 -5.24 21.24 8.72
C LEU A 66 -5.38 22.17 9.94
N PRO A 67 -5.88 23.42 9.75
CA PRO A 67 -6.08 24.34 10.87
C PRO A 67 -7.32 24.00 11.72
N ASP A 68 -8.31 23.31 11.12
CA ASP A 68 -9.58 22.98 11.76
C ASP A 68 -9.48 21.65 12.52
N GLN A 69 -9.82 21.69 13.81
CA GLN A 69 -9.76 20.55 14.70
C GLN A 69 -10.71 19.42 14.26
N HIS A 70 -11.84 19.74 13.64
CA HIS A 70 -12.81 18.74 13.21
C HIS A 70 -12.39 17.98 11.93
N LYS A 71 -11.33 18.44 11.26
CA LYS A 71 -10.80 17.84 10.03
C LYS A 71 -9.49 17.10 10.26
N MET A 72 -8.98 17.07 11.49
CA MET A 72 -7.71 16.44 11.81
C MET A 72 -7.75 14.93 11.54
N THR A 73 -6.63 14.39 11.07
CA THR A 73 -6.46 12.95 10.91
C THR A 73 -6.41 12.26 12.27
N LEU A 74 -6.75 10.97 12.29
CA LEU A 74 -6.74 10.16 13.50
C LEU A 74 -5.39 10.23 14.23
N THR A 75 -4.29 10.19 13.49
CA THR A 75 -2.91 10.26 14.01
C THR A 75 -2.63 11.60 14.72
N VAL A 76 -3.07 12.72 14.17
CA VAL A 76 -2.95 14.04 14.82
C VAL A 76 -3.89 14.16 16.02
N GLY A 77 -5.11 13.63 15.91
CA GLY A 77 -6.06 13.60 17.02
C GLY A 77 -5.51 12.83 18.22
N LEU A 78 -4.95 11.63 18.01
CA LEU A 78 -4.34 10.80 19.05
C LEU A 78 -3.18 11.52 19.76
N TYR A 79 -2.35 12.26 19.03
CA TYR A 79 -1.27 13.04 19.64
C TYR A 79 -1.81 14.08 20.63
N ARG A 80 -2.92 14.76 20.30
CA ARG A 80 -3.53 15.76 21.19
C ARG A 80 -4.19 15.15 22.43
N PHE A 81 -4.62 13.89 22.37
CA PHE A 81 -5.06 13.16 23.58
C PHE A 81 -3.93 12.99 24.60
N MET A 82 -2.67 12.96 24.15
CA MET A 82 -1.49 12.85 24.99
C MET A 82 -0.98 14.21 25.50
N ASP A 83 -1.45 15.32 24.91
CA ASP A 83 -1.06 16.71 25.25
C ASP A 83 -1.98 17.35 26.31
N GLN A 84 -2.96 16.61 26.83
CA GLN A 84 -3.84 17.10 27.88
C GLN A 84 -3.12 17.17 29.23
N GLN A 85 -3.48 18.15 30.08
CA GLN A 85 -2.89 18.39 31.42
C GLN A 85 -2.81 17.15 32.33
N GLN A 86 -3.63 16.14 32.07
CA GLN A 86 -3.57 14.82 32.70
C GLN A 86 -3.67 13.75 31.61
N ILE A 87 -2.60 12.97 31.43
CA ILE A 87 -2.58 11.87 30.46
C ILE A 87 -3.38 10.70 31.03
N LEU A 88 -4.55 10.42 30.43
CA LEU A 88 -5.37 9.25 30.75
C LEU A 88 -4.91 8.07 29.90
N TYR A 89 -3.86 7.36 30.35
CA TYR A 89 -3.25 6.24 29.63
C TYR A 89 -4.26 5.18 29.13
N GLY A 90 -5.28 4.85 29.93
CA GLY A 90 -6.32 3.90 29.52
C GLY A 90 -7.07 4.35 28.27
N GLN A 91 -7.40 5.64 28.17
CA GLN A 91 -8.07 6.20 26.99
C GLN A 91 -7.13 6.24 25.79
N VAL A 92 -5.88 6.68 25.99
CA VAL A 92 -4.87 6.75 24.91
C VAL A 92 -4.62 5.37 24.30
N PHE A 93 -4.36 4.34 25.12
CA PHE A 93 -4.12 3.00 24.60
C PHE A 93 -5.36 2.41 23.92
N SER A 94 -6.56 2.63 24.48
CA SER A 94 -7.80 2.17 23.84
C SER A 94 -8.01 2.79 22.45
N ALA A 95 -7.71 4.09 22.31
CA ALA A 95 -7.84 4.81 21.06
C ALA A 95 -6.77 4.37 20.04
N MET A 96 -5.54 4.12 20.48
CA MET A 96 -4.47 3.55 19.64
C MET A 96 -4.80 2.14 19.15
N SER A 97 -5.34 1.28 20.03
CA SER A 97 -5.80 -0.05 19.63
C SER A 97 -6.93 0.01 18.62
N LEU A 98 -7.90 0.91 18.79
CA LEU A 98 -8.98 1.08 17.82
C LEU A 98 -8.46 1.63 16.48
N ALA A 99 -7.48 2.54 16.53
CA ALA A 99 -6.86 3.12 15.35
C ALA A 99 -6.06 2.12 14.50
N SER A 100 -5.56 1.03 15.09
CA SER A 100 -4.84 -0.02 14.35
C SER A 100 -5.76 -1.03 13.66
N VAL A 101 -7.02 -1.17 14.12
CA VAL A 101 -7.98 -2.14 13.56
C VAL A 101 -8.17 -2.02 12.05
N PRO A 102 -8.39 -0.82 11.46
CA PRO A 102 -8.58 -0.70 10.01
C PRO A 102 -7.36 -1.18 9.22
N LEU A 103 -6.15 -0.89 9.71
CA LEU A 103 -4.91 -1.35 9.09
C LEU A 103 -4.76 -2.87 9.20
N MET A 104 -5.09 -3.47 10.34
CA MET A 104 -5.07 -4.92 10.51
C MET A 104 -6.04 -5.63 9.56
N VAL A 105 -7.24 -5.06 9.37
CA VAL A 105 -8.24 -5.59 8.44
C VAL A 105 -7.71 -5.51 7.01
N LEU A 106 -7.22 -4.33 6.58
CA LEU A 106 -6.65 -4.13 5.25
C LEU A 106 -5.47 -5.06 4.98
N PHE A 107 -4.57 -5.19 5.96
CA PHE A 107 -3.42 -6.07 5.89
C PHE A 107 -3.85 -7.52 5.72
N SER A 108 -4.83 -7.99 6.49
CA SER A 108 -5.33 -9.37 6.44
C SER A 108 -5.85 -9.75 5.05
N PHE A 109 -6.56 -8.84 4.36
CA PHE A 109 -7.02 -9.07 2.99
C PHE A 109 -5.88 -9.03 1.96
N THR A 110 -4.86 -8.19 2.19
CA THR A 110 -3.79 -7.96 1.22
C THR A 110 -2.61 -8.93 1.40
N MET A 111 -2.48 -9.57 2.56
CA MET A 111 -1.33 -10.41 2.94
C MET A 111 -1.10 -11.58 1.98
N LYS A 112 -2.16 -12.21 1.46
CA LYS A 112 -2.04 -13.27 0.46
C LYS A 112 -1.34 -12.78 -0.82
N PHE A 113 -1.69 -11.59 -1.29
CA PHE A 113 -1.10 -10.99 -2.49
C PHE A 113 0.33 -10.49 -2.23
N PHE A 114 0.59 -10.00 -1.02
CA PHE A 114 1.93 -9.60 -0.60
C PHE A 114 2.91 -10.79 -0.62
N VAL A 115 2.51 -11.93 -0.06
CA VAL A 115 3.30 -13.17 -0.11
C VAL A 115 3.51 -13.66 -1.55
N GLN A 116 2.45 -13.62 -2.38
CA GLN A 116 2.56 -13.96 -3.80
C GLN A 116 3.55 -13.05 -4.54
N GLY A 117 3.47 -11.73 -4.35
CA GLY A 117 4.39 -10.77 -4.96
C GLY A 117 5.86 -10.97 -4.58
N LEU A 118 6.13 -11.30 -3.31
CA LEU A 118 7.47 -11.67 -2.84
C LEU A 118 7.98 -12.96 -3.48
N THR A 119 7.15 -14.00 -3.53
CA THR A 119 7.54 -15.29 -4.11
C THR A 119 7.76 -15.22 -5.62
N SER A 120 6.95 -14.47 -6.37
CA SER A 120 7.14 -14.31 -7.82
C SER A 120 8.45 -13.61 -8.21
N GLY A 121 8.97 -12.72 -7.35
CA GLY A 121 10.30 -12.13 -7.52
C GLY A 121 11.46 -13.03 -7.08
N ALA A 122 11.24 -13.92 -6.12
CA ALA A 122 12.27 -14.77 -5.53
C ALA A 122 12.58 -16.05 -6.32
N ILE A 123 11.69 -16.54 -7.19
CA ILE A 123 11.91 -17.79 -7.96
C ILE A 123 12.90 -17.58 -9.13
N LYS A 124 13.45 -16.37 -9.30
CA LYS A 124 14.46 -16.04 -10.32
C LYS A 124 15.75 -15.44 -9.73
N ALA A 125 16.13 -15.86 -8.52
CA ALA A 125 17.48 -15.65 -7.99
C ALA A 125 18.27 -16.96 -8.04
#